data_AF-A0A1E9ZCR9-F1
#
_entry.id   AF-A0A1E9ZCR9-F1
#
_cell.length_a   1.000
_cell.length_b   1.000
_cell.length_c   1.000
_cell.angle_alpha   90.00
_cell.angle_beta   90.00
_cell.angle_gamma   90.00
#
_symmetry.space_group_name_H-M   'P 1'
#
loop_
_entity.id
_entity.type
_entity.pdbx_description
1 polymer ?
#
loop_
_entity_poly.entity_id
_entity_poly.type
_entity_poly.pdbx_seq_one_letter_code
_entity_poly.pdbx_strand_id
1 'polypeptide(L)'
;MFGFGKKKKEAAAQEASSADVYVAPATGEYLPLSEVSDPVFSQGVMGDGYAVNPTAGTIVAPVAGTIALIQDTLHAFMLRTENGGEVLVHIGIDTVELGGDGFTKLANVGDKVEAGAPIIEVDWAAIEGRIPSKETMVMITNTAKFNISKDSESRRPVAAGDRVAQASKK
;
A
#
# COMPACT_ATOMS: atom_id res chain seq x y z
N MET A 1 -13.13 -31.84 -48.86
CA MET A 1 -13.05 -30.41 -48.45
C MET A 1 -13.57 -30.35 -47.02
N PHE A 2 -12.69 -30.44 -46.01
CA PHE A 2 -12.00 -29.32 -45.35
C PHE A 2 -12.93 -28.24 -44.78
N GLY A 3 -13.09 -28.28 -43.45
CA GLY A 3 -13.17 -27.12 -42.53
C GLY A 3 -14.45 -26.28 -42.54
N PHE A 4 -15.09 -26.11 -41.38
CA PHE A 4 -14.67 -25.09 -40.40
C PHE A 4 -15.58 -25.15 -39.17
N GLY A 5 -14.95 -25.36 -38.02
CA GLY A 5 -15.62 -25.46 -36.72
C GLY A 5 -16.18 -24.12 -36.24
N LYS A 6 -17.39 -24.16 -35.69
CA LYS A 6 -17.87 -23.15 -34.75
C LYS A 6 -17.69 -23.69 -33.34
N LYS A 7 -16.52 -23.41 -32.75
CA LYS A 7 -16.34 -23.46 -31.30
C LYS A 7 -17.31 -22.46 -30.70
N LYS A 8 -18.32 -22.98 -30.01
CA LYS A 8 -19.21 -22.24 -29.11
C LYS A 8 -18.30 -21.72 -27.99
N LYS A 9 -17.96 -20.42 -28.04
CA LYS A 9 -17.24 -19.75 -26.96
C LYS A 9 -18.23 -19.66 -25.80
N GLU A 10 -18.09 -20.56 -24.85
CA GLU A 10 -18.69 -20.43 -23.53
C GLU A 10 -18.23 -19.10 -22.94
N ALA A 11 -19.12 -18.11 -22.97
CA ALA A 11 -19.01 -16.95 -22.10
C ALA A 11 -19.48 -17.41 -20.72
N ALA A 12 -18.56 -17.99 -19.95
CA ALA A 12 -18.68 -17.97 -18.50
C ALA A 12 -18.50 -16.51 -18.07
N ALA A 13 -19.61 -15.80 -17.88
CA ALA A 13 -19.62 -14.59 -17.09
C ALA A 13 -19.33 -15.01 -15.65
N GLN A 14 -18.05 -15.00 -15.31
CA GLN A 14 -17.58 -15.17 -13.95
C GLN A 14 -17.84 -13.82 -13.27
N GLU A 15 -18.73 -13.80 -12.27
CA GLU A 15 -18.92 -12.65 -11.41
C GLU A 15 -17.55 -12.29 -10.80
N ALA A 16 -16.93 -11.23 -11.33
CA ALA A 16 -15.70 -10.71 -10.80
C ALA A 16 -16.01 -10.14 -9.41
N SER A 17 -15.56 -10.82 -8.37
CA SER A 17 -15.53 -10.23 -7.04
C SER A 17 -14.73 -8.92 -7.12
N SER A 18 -15.33 -7.85 -6.61
CA SER A 18 -14.84 -6.47 -6.66
C SER A 18 -13.65 -6.25 -5.70
N ALA A 19 -12.59 -7.04 -5.87
CA ALA A 19 -11.39 -6.96 -5.07
C ALA A 19 -10.49 -5.82 -5.59
N ASP A 20 -10.09 -4.92 -4.71
CA ASP A 20 -9.09 -3.91 -5.01
C ASP A 20 -7.70 -4.56 -4.98
N VAL A 21 -6.88 -4.25 -5.97
CA VAL A 21 -5.49 -4.70 -6.05
C VAL A 21 -4.60 -3.72 -5.30
N TYR A 22 -3.71 -4.26 -4.48
CA TYR A 22 -2.75 -3.50 -3.69
C TYR A 22 -1.32 -3.75 -4.19
N VAL A 23 -0.56 -2.67 -4.28
CA VAL A 23 0.82 -2.66 -4.78
C VAL A 23 1.81 -2.22 -3.71
N ALA A 24 3.08 -2.58 -3.90
CA ALA A 24 4.16 -2.11 -3.04
C ALA A 24 4.23 -0.57 -3.08
N PRO A 25 4.20 0.12 -1.93
CA PRO A 25 4.22 1.58 -1.86
C PRO A 25 5.60 2.17 -2.17
N ALA A 26 6.65 1.34 -2.29
CA ALA A 26 8.00 1.75 -2.62
C ALA A 26 8.77 0.56 -3.20
N THR A 27 9.89 0.84 -3.85
CA THR A 27 10.89 -0.17 -4.21
C THR A 27 11.71 -0.53 -2.98
N GLY A 28 11.91 -1.82 -2.72
CA GLY A 28 12.64 -2.29 -1.55
C GLY A 28 12.40 -3.77 -1.23
N GLU A 29 12.43 -4.11 0.06
CA GLU A 29 12.11 -5.44 0.55
C GLU A 29 10.70 -5.45 1.15
N TYR A 30 9.79 -6.21 0.55
CA TYR A 30 8.49 -6.53 1.16
C TYR A 30 8.70 -7.40 2.40
N LEU A 31 7.87 -7.19 3.42
CA LEU A 31 7.78 -8.03 4.60
C LEU A 31 6.32 -8.15 5.08
N PRO A 32 5.93 -9.30 5.65
CA PRO A 32 4.62 -9.43 6.28
C PRO A 32 4.54 -8.49 7.50
N LEU A 33 3.34 -7.98 7.79
CA LEU A 33 3.13 -7.02 8.88
C LEU A 33 3.64 -7.56 10.23
N SER A 34 3.51 -8.87 10.48
CA SER A 34 3.99 -9.55 11.68
C SER A 34 5.51 -9.50 11.88
N GLU A 35 6.29 -9.17 10.85
CA GLU A 35 7.75 -9.03 10.91
C GLU A 35 8.22 -7.57 11.02
N VAL A 36 7.30 -6.61 11.04
CA VAL A 36 7.64 -5.19 11.30
C VAL A 36 8.23 -5.06 12.69
N SER A 37 9.31 -4.27 12.79
CA SER A 37 10.11 -4.13 14.01
C SER A 37 9.35 -3.51 15.19
N ASP A 38 8.32 -2.71 14.92
CA ASP A 38 7.49 -2.05 15.94
C ASP A 38 6.22 -2.88 16.29
N PRO A 39 6.02 -3.25 17.57
CA PRO A 39 4.88 -4.03 18.04
C PRO A 39 3.49 -3.41 17.81
N VAL A 40 3.38 -2.08 17.75
CA VAL A 40 2.10 -1.38 17.49
C VAL A 40 1.56 -1.79 16.12
N PHE A 41 2.46 -1.94 15.15
CA PHE A 41 2.12 -2.37 13.80
C PHE A 41 2.08 -3.89 13.67
N SER A 42 3.09 -4.60 14.16
CA SER A 42 3.19 -6.05 13.94
C SER A 42 2.15 -6.89 14.67
N GLN A 43 1.51 -6.34 15.70
CA GLN A 43 0.36 -6.97 16.36
C GLN A 43 -0.96 -6.80 15.60
N GLY A 44 -1.01 -5.96 14.56
CA GLY A 44 -2.20 -5.76 13.72
C GLY A 44 -3.35 -5.04 14.44
N VAL A 45 -3.08 -4.34 15.54
CA VAL A 45 -4.12 -3.65 16.34
C VAL A 45 -4.78 -2.52 15.54
N MET A 46 -4.00 -1.83 14.68
CA MET A 46 -4.50 -0.74 13.83
C MET A 46 -5.21 -1.25 12.55
N GLY A 47 -4.98 -2.50 12.15
CA GLY A 47 -5.44 -3.05 10.88
C GLY A 47 -4.61 -4.25 10.42
N ASP A 48 -4.96 -4.80 9.26
CA ASP A 48 -4.18 -5.85 8.58
C ASP A 48 -3.63 -5.33 7.26
N GLY A 49 -2.49 -5.86 6.86
CA GLY A 49 -1.74 -5.34 5.73
C GLY A 49 -0.36 -5.97 5.55
N TYR A 50 0.57 -5.15 5.09
CA TYR A 50 1.95 -5.51 4.79
C TYR A 50 2.85 -4.30 4.96
N ALA A 51 4.16 -4.50 4.87
CA ALA A 51 5.12 -3.41 4.84
C ALA A 51 6.16 -3.60 3.73
N VAL A 52 6.88 -2.51 3.44
CA VAL A 52 8.08 -2.51 2.60
C VAL A 52 9.17 -1.74 3.33
N ASN A 53 10.38 -2.29 3.39
CA ASN A 53 11.59 -1.57 3.78
C ASN A 53 12.21 -0.91 2.52
N PRO A 54 12.05 0.41 2.30
CA PRO A 54 12.38 1.05 1.03
C PRO A 54 13.88 1.18 0.78
N THR A 55 14.25 1.08 -0.48
CA THR A 55 15.59 1.42 -1.00
C THR A 55 15.58 2.67 -1.88
N ALA A 56 14.39 3.20 -2.19
CA ALA A 56 14.18 4.44 -2.95
C ALA A 56 13.29 5.43 -2.16
N GLY A 57 13.40 6.72 -2.48
CA GLY A 57 12.72 7.81 -1.77
C GLY A 57 11.23 7.99 -2.08
N THR A 58 10.80 7.62 -3.27
CA THR A 58 9.41 7.82 -3.69
C THR A 58 8.46 6.82 -3.05
N ILE A 59 7.47 7.34 -2.30
CA ILE A 59 6.33 6.60 -1.77
C ILE A 59 5.11 6.84 -2.67
N VAL A 60 4.54 5.76 -3.18
CA VAL A 60 3.40 5.76 -4.10
C VAL A 60 2.11 5.29 -3.43
N ALA A 61 0.97 5.62 -4.04
CA ALA A 61 -0.33 5.11 -3.63
C ALA A 61 -0.37 3.58 -3.80
N PRO A 62 -0.64 2.80 -2.74
CA PRO A 62 -0.72 1.34 -2.83
C PRO A 62 -1.99 0.84 -3.52
N VAL A 63 -3.00 1.68 -3.69
CA VAL A 63 -4.29 1.31 -4.29
C VAL A 63 -4.92 2.54 -4.95
N ALA A 64 -5.78 2.34 -5.93
CA ALA A 64 -6.59 3.41 -6.49
C ALA A 64 -7.60 3.93 -5.45
N GLY A 65 -7.80 5.25 -5.41
CA GLY A 65 -8.71 5.87 -4.45
C GLY A 65 -8.59 7.38 -4.39
N THR A 66 -9.21 7.96 -3.35
CA THR A 66 -9.09 9.39 -3.04
C THR A 66 -8.21 9.58 -1.82
N ILE A 67 -7.27 10.53 -1.87
CA ILE A 67 -6.46 10.91 -0.70
C ILE A 67 -7.38 11.59 0.30
N ALA A 68 -7.66 10.90 1.41
CA ALA A 68 -8.54 11.36 2.47
C ALA A 68 -7.83 12.26 3.48
N LEU A 69 -6.53 12.02 3.70
CA LEU A 69 -5.71 12.78 4.64
C LEU A 69 -4.23 12.64 4.26
N ILE A 70 -3.45 13.70 4.49
CA ILE A 70 -1.99 13.68 4.57
C ILE A 70 -1.64 14.37 5.89
N GLN A 71 -0.81 13.74 6.72
CA GLN A 71 -0.38 14.32 8.00
C GLN A 71 0.45 15.58 7.78
N ASP A 72 0.37 16.56 8.69
CA ASP A 72 1.13 17.83 8.56
C ASP A 72 2.64 17.62 8.48
N THR A 73 3.16 16.61 9.20
CA THR A 73 4.57 16.21 9.17
C THR A 73 4.90 15.22 8.04
N LEU A 74 3.96 14.96 7.12
CA LEU A 74 4.13 14.12 5.92
C LEU A 74 4.55 12.66 6.14
N HIS A 75 4.60 12.19 7.39
CA HIS A 75 4.98 10.80 7.71
C HIS A 75 3.91 9.76 7.35
N ALA A 76 2.66 10.18 7.09
CA ALA A 76 1.59 9.25 6.75
C ALA A 76 0.50 9.91 5.90
N PHE A 77 -0.21 9.08 5.14
CA PHE A 77 -1.40 9.47 4.40
C PHE A 77 -2.47 8.37 4.43
N MET A 78 -3.72 8.76 4.23
CA MET A 78 -4.86 7.85 4.15
C MET A 78 -5.51 7.93 2.78
N LEU A 79 -5.84 6.77 2.22
CA LEU A 79 -6.64 6.63 1.01
C LEU A 79 -8.02 6.06 1.37
N ARG A 80 -9.04 6.50 0.65
CA ARG A 80 -10.35 5.84 0.62
C ARG A 80 -10.57 5.26 -0.77
N THR A 81 -10.72 3.95 -0.87
CA THR A 81 -11.02 3.26 -2.13
C THR A 81 -12.49 3.47 -2.50
N GLU A 82 -12.85 3.24 -3.77
CA GLU A 82 -14.24 3.41 -4.23
C GLU A 82 -15.22 2.46 -3.54
N ASN A 83 -14.78 1.27 -3.14
CA ASN A 83 -15.62 0.29 -2.42
C ASN A 83 -15.74 0.59 -0.90
N GLY A 84 -15.06 1.64 -0.42
CA GLY A 84 -15.10 2.11 0.97
C GLY A 84 -14.00 1.56 1.89
N GLY A 85 -12.95 0.95 1.33
CA GLY A 85 -11.76 0.58 2.08
C GLY A 85 -11.03 1.82 2.61
N GLU A 86 -10.59 1.78 3.86
CA GLU A 86 -9.81 2.85 4.49
C GLU A 86 -8.38 2.36 4.66
N VAL A 87 -7.45 2.98 3.94
CA VAL A 87 -6.08 2.50 3.80
C VAL A 87 -5.13 3.53 4.39
N LEU A 88 -4.37 3.13 5.40
CA LEU A 88 -3.30 3.91 5.99
C LEU A 88 -1.97 3.51 5.36
N VAL A 89 -1.20 4.50 4.92
CA VAL A 89 0.23 4.35 4.63
C VAL A 89 1.01 5.13 5.67
N HIS A 90 1.82 4.43 6.46
CA HIS A 90 2.69 5.02 7.50
C HIS A 90 4.15 4.82 7.09
N ILE A 91 4.90 5.91 6.93
CA ILE A 91 6.23 5.93 6.32
C ILE A 91 7.29 5.95 7.41
N GLY A 92 8.01 4.85 7.60
CA GLY A 92 8.98 4.68 8.68
C GLY A 92 8.35 4.55 10.06
N ILE A 93 9.18 4.37 11.07
CA ILE A 93 8.80 4.33 12.49
C ILE A 93 9.28 5.62 13.16
N ASP A 94 8.46 6.20 14.05
CA ASP A 94 8.69 7.47 14.77
C ASP A 94 9.03 8.70 13.89
N THR A 95 8.79 8.61 12.58
CA THR A 95 9.05 9.69 11.61
C THR A 95 8.20 10.93 11.83
N VAL A 96 7.10 10.83 12.58
CA VAL A 96 6.34 11.99 13.05
C VAL A 96 7.21 12.97 13.86
N GLU A 97 8.20 12.48 14.60
CA GLU A 97 9.10 13.29 15.44
C GLU A 97 10.03 14.18 14.61
N LEU A 98 10.20 13.89 13.32
CA LEU A 98 11.02 14.69 12.40
C LEU A 98 10.35 16.01 12.00
N GLY A 99 9.08 16.22 12.33
CA GLY A 99 8.40 17.49 12.05
C GLY A 99 8.27 17.82 10.56
N GLY A 100 8.32 16.81 9.68
CA GLY A 100 8.31 16.98 8.22
C GLY A 100 9.68 17.14 7.58
N ASP A 101 10.77 17.17 8.36
CA ASP A 101 12.12 17.21 7.81
C ASP A 101 12.44 15.93 7.02
N GLY A 102 13.03 16.10 5.84
CA GLY A 102 13.32 15.01 4.90
C GLY A 102 12.12 14.53 4.06
N PHE A 103 10.94 15.14 4.18
CA PHE A 103 9.76 14.77 3.39
C PHE A 103 9.36 15.87 2.41
N THR A 104 8.93 15.48 1.21
CA THR A 104 8.34 16.39 0.22
C THR A 104 6.99 15.85 -0.23
N LYS A 105 5.96 16.70 -0.16
CA LYS A 105 4.60 16.36 -0.61
C LYS A 105 4.50 16.45 -2.14
N LEU A 106 3.98 15.41 -2.79
CA LEU A 106 3.80 15.34 -4.25
C LEU A 106 2.33 15.34 -4.69
N ALA A 107 1.40 15.02 -3.77
CA ALA A 107 -0.04 15.00 -4.02
C ALA A 107 -0.81 15.74 -2.91
N ASN A 108 -2.08 16.05 -3.13
CA ASN A 108 -2.92 16.80 -2.19
C ASN A 108 -4.11 15.98 -1.69
N VAL A 109 -4.61 16.35 -0.52
CA VAL A 109 -5.89 15.84 -0.01
C VAL A 109 -7.00 16.17 -1.00
N GLY A 110 -7.85 15.18 -1.28
CA GLY A 110 -8.93 15.27 -2.26
C GLY A 110 -8.56 14.80 -3.66
N ASP A 111 -7.26 14.62 -3.96
CA ASP A 111 -6.83 14.09 -5.25
C ASP A 111 -7.29 12.64 -5.42
N LYS A 112 -7.76 12.31 -6.62
CA LYS A 112 -7.99 10.93 -7.05
C LYS A 112 -6.70 10.39 -7.65
N VAL A 113 -6.28 9.22 -7.20
CA VAL A 113 -5.02 8.59 -7.59
C VAL A 113 -5.25 7.15 -8.02
N GLU A 114 -4.43 6.70 -8.97
CA GLU A 114 -4.30 5.29 -9.32
C GLU A 114 -3.19 4.64 -8.47
N ALA A 115 -3.21 3.31 -8.37
CA ALA A 115 -2.12 2.57 -7.76
C ALA A 115 -0.78 2.89 -8.48
N GLY A 116 0.26 3.21 -7.71
CA GLY A 116 1.56 3.62 -8.24
C GLY A 116 1.73 5.14 -8.45
N ALA A 117 0.69 5.96 -8.24
CA ALA A 117 0.84 7.41 -8.29
C ALA A 117 1.76 7.92 -7.16
N PRO A 118 2.76 8.80 -7.42
CA PRO A 118 3.62 9.37 -6.37
C PRO A 118 2.84 10.26 -5.40
N ILE A 119 3.07 10.08 -4.09
CA ILE A 119 2.35 10.83 -3.04
C ILE A 119 3.33 11.65 -2.19
N ILE A 120 4.43 11.02 -1.75
CA ILE A 120 5.44 11.61 -0.88
C ILE A 120 6.82 11.18 -1.35
N GLU A 121 7.78 12.11 -1.38
CA GLU A 121 9.19 11.80 -1.55
C GLU A 121 9.89 11.88 -0.18
N VAL A 122 10.80 10.95 0.09
CA VAL A 122 11.59 10.89 1.33
C VAL A 122 13.07 10.95 1.00
N ASP A 123 13.78 11.91 1.59
CA ASP A 123 15.23 11.92 1.62
C ASP A 123 15.73 11.02 2.76
N TRP A 124 15.84 9.73 2.47
CA TRP A 124 16.30 8.73 3.43
C TRP A 124 17.71 9.00 3.95
N ALA A 125 18.57 9.70 3.18
CA ALA A 125 19.92 10.03 3.60
C ALA A 125 19.90 11.19 4.63
N ALA A 126 19.02 12.17 4.46
CA ALA A 126 18.88 13.30 5.38
C ALA A 126 18.32 12.89 6.76
N ILE A 127 17.57 11.79 6.83
CA ILE A 127 16.92 11.32 8.07
C ILE A 127 17.53 10.04 8.63
N GLU A 128 18.61 9.53 8.01
CA GLU A 128 19.30 8.33 8.48
C GLU A 128 19.86 8.52 9.89
N GLY A 129 19.70 7.49 10.74
CA GLY A 129 20.14 7.53 12.14
C GLY A 129 19.27 8.38 13.08
N ARG A 130 18.25 9.08 12.56
CA ARG A 130 17.27 9.86 13.36
C ARG A 130 15.94 9.11 13.56
N ILE A 131 15.80 7.95 12.94
CA ILE A 131 14.61 7.11 12.98
C ILE A 131 14.99 5.66 13.31
N PRO A 132 14.14 4.90 14.00
CA PRO A 132 14.40 3.47 14.27
C PRO A 132 14.41 2.61 13.00
N SER A 133 13.56 2.94 12.01
CA SER A 133 13.36 2.09 10.82
C SER A 133 12.73 2.86 9.66
N LYS A 134 13.06 2.43 8.43
CA LYS A 134 12.46 2.92 7.17
C LYS A 134 11.20 2.12 6.78
N GLU A 135 10.88 1.03 7.50
CA GLU A 135 9.72 0.17 7.25
C GLU A 135 8.45 1.02 7.07
N THR A 136 7.87 0.92 5.88
CA THR A 136 6.68 1.66 5.46
C THR A 136 5.52 0.70 5.38
N MET A 137 4.53 0.90 6.25
CA MET A 137 3.38 0.02 6.43
C MET A 137 2.21 0.47 5.55
N VAL A 138 1.53 -0.47 4.92
CA VAL A 138 0.23 -0.31 4.26
C VAL A 138 -0.79 -1.16 5.00
N MET A 139 -1.84 -0.55 5.53
CA MET A 139 -2.84 -1.25 6.34
C MET A 139 -4.25 -0.84 5.94
N ILE A 140 -5.15 -1.80 5.90
CA ILE A 140 -6.59 -1.53 5.89
C ILE A 140 -7.04 -1.41 7.34
N THR A 141 -7.56 -0.24 7.71
CA THR A 141 -7.92 0.06 9.12
C THR A 141 -9.32 -0.41 9.48
N ASN A 142 -10.21 -0.56 8.49
CA ASN A 142 -11.59 -0.98 8.69
C ASN A 142 -11.82 -2.48 8.41
N THR A 143 -10.93 -3.34 8.93
CA THR A 143 -10.91 -4.81 8.74
C THR A 143 -12.19 -5.53 9.17
N ALA A 144 -13.05 -4.92 9.99
CA ALA A 144 -14.39 -5.46 10.27
C ALA A 144 -15.24 -5.62 8.99
N LYS A 145 -14.99 -4.80 7.95
CA LYS A 145 -15.73 -4.77 6.69
C LYS A 145 -14.97 -5.35 5.50
N PHE A 146 -13.67 -5.61 5.65
CA PHE A 146 -12.79 -6.02 4.56
C PHE A 146 -11.92 -7.21 4.96
N ASN A 147 -11.60 -8.05 3.99
CA ASN A 147 -10.54 -9.06 4.09
C ASN A 147 -9.41 -8.65 3.15
N ILE A 148 -8.16 -8.70 3.64
CA ILE A 148 -6.98 -8.57 2.80
C ILE A 148 -6.30 -9.95 2.66
N SER A 149 -5.92 -10.28 1.43
CA SER A 149 -5.14 -11.46 1.09
C SER A 149 -3.80 -10.98 0.55
N LYS A 150 -2.71 -11.34 1.23
CA LYS A 150 -1.35 -11.03 0.82
C LYS A 150 -0.83 -12.12 -0.13
N ASP A 151 -0.02 -11.73 -1.10
CA ASP A 151 0.54 -12.67 -2.09
C ASP A 151 1.75 -13.44 -1.52
N SER A 152 2.29 -13.01 -0.36
CA SER A 152 3.41 -13.66 0.31
C SER A 152 3.40 -13.44 1.83
N GLU A 153 3.79 -14.47 2.57
CA GLU A 153 4.04 -14.43 4.02
C GLU A 153 5.54 -14.44 4.34
N SER A 154 6.38 -14.01 3.40
CA SER A 154 7.84 -14.02 3.53
C SER A 154 8.46 -12.80 2.89
N ARG A 155 9.66 -12.43 3.36
CA ARG A 155 10.42 -11.34 2.78
C ARG A 155 10.77 -11.60 1.32
N ARG A 156 10.65 -10.57 0.48
CA ARG A 156 11.04 -10.64 -0.93
C ARG A 156 11.32 -9.25 -1.51
N PRO A 157 12.19 -9.13 -2.53
CA PRO A 157 12.33 -7.88 -3.26
C PRO A 157 11.04 -7.50 -4.01
N VAL A 158 10.74 -6.21 -4.07
CA VAL A 158 9.64 -5.60 -4.82
C VAL A 158 10.06 -4.27 -5.43
N ALA A 159 9.52 -3.94 -6.59
CA ALA A 159 9.52 -2.58 -7.12
C ALA A 159 8.23 -1.83 -6.71
N ALA A 160 8.31 -0.51 -6.60
CA ALA A 160 7.11 0.32 -6.44
C ALA A 160 6.09 0.02 -7.55
N GLY A 161 4.83 -0.23 -7.18
CA GLY A 161 3.80 -0.63 -8.14
C GLY A 161 3.68 -2.13 -8.40
N ASP A 162 4.61 -2.97 -7.92
CA ASP A 162 4.44 -4.43 -7.98
C ASP A 162 3.23 -4.85 -7.15
N ARG A 163 2.42 -5.76 -7.69
CA ARG A 163 1.31 -6.36 -6.94
C ARG A 163 1.84 -7.17 -5.73
N VAL A 164 1.21 -6.95 -4.58
CA VAL A 164 1.57 -7.63 -3.32
C VAL A 164 0.38 -8.14 -2.53
N ALA A 165 -0.83 -7.60 -2.77
CA ALA A 165 -2.03 -8.05 -2.07
C ALA A 165 -3.29 -7.72 -2.87
N GLN A 166 -4.42 -8.24 -2.38
CA GLN A 166 -5.76 -7.82 -2.80
C GLN A 166 -6.68 -7.74 -1.59
N ALA A 167 -7.66 -6.85 -1.62
CA ALA A 167 -8.68 -6.79 -0.58
C ALA A 167 -10.09 -6.74 -1.15
N SER A 168 -11.00 -7.44 -0.48
CA SER A 168 -12.41 -7.45 -0.85
C SER A 168 -13.28 -7.13 0.36
N LYS A 169 -14.41 -6.50 0.07
CA LYS A 169 -15.45 -6.27 1.07
C LYS A 169 -16.05 -7.61 1.52
N LYS A 170 -16.34 -7.72 2.81
CA LYS A 170 -17.05 -8.85 3.43
C LYS A 170 -18.53 -8.83 3.12
#